data_AF-A0A8D2KX92-F1
#
_entry.id   AF-A0A8D2KX92-F1
#
_cell.length_a   1.000
_cell.length_b   1.000
_cell.length_c   1.000
_cell.angle_alpha   90.00
_cell.angle_beta   90.00
_cell.angle_gamma   90.00
#
_symmetry.space_group_name_H-M   'P 1'
#
loop_
_entity.id
_entity.type
_entity.pdbx_description
1 polymer ?
#
loop_
_entity_poly.entity_id
_entity_poly.type
_entity_poly.pdbx_seq_one_letter_code
_entity_poly.pdbx_strand_id
1 'polypeptide(L)'
;TMMSLSICTPPSFSHLLPFFLYFFPISSSLGNVDVRLGCDLCGAEQNFLYKRRNVVANALQKVLLLDQELQGDEVPVVAVMTTGGGARAMSAFYGHLFALQKMNLLDCVTYITGASGSTWSVSYLYEDSNWSQKDLMGPVRRAQRDMAMHKSSAFSWEAMQHYNAELRRRTEEGHLVSFTDMWSLIIERMFHNERNENKLSNQQQAVRQGQNPLPIYVALNVKENTKSTYEFKEWCEFSPYEVGFSKYGAFICSEDFGSEFFMGQLIKKKPESRICYLEDKSSSPPTKQSSVCHTACFTPPKKISNIINGVLTHRPIGEWKPNFLRGLQFYKDYYQHETFFMWRGSNLDQYSNHLTSLEKELCLVDAGYFINTSCPPLLRKERKVDVIISFDYNLLENRFDSIQQIGKHCSDQGIPFPKVLLTEEDKENPKECYLIEDKRNPEAPIVLHFPLVNNSFREYKKPGVKRTSAEMAKGQVDLANLTSPYRTTNLTYTKDDFDTLLNLSDYNVQNNRELILQTLLTAIERRKARKK
;
A
#
# COMPACT_ATOMS: atom_id res chain seq x y z
N THR A 1 22.92 -55.58 51.66
CA THR A 1 23.94 -54.60 51.25
C THR A 1 24.06 -54.63 49.75
N MET A 2 23.39 -53.72 49.03
CA MET A 2 23.73 -53.44 47.64
C MET A 2 23.56 -51.94 47.39
N MET A 3 24.70 -51.34 47.10
CA MET A 3 24.92 -49.92 46.84
C MET A 3 24.21 -49.47 45.56
N SER A 4 23.74 -48.23 45.60
CA SER A 4 23.32 -47.45 44.45
C SER A 4 24.48 -47.19 43.49
N LEU A 5 24.23 -47.34 42.20
CA LEU A 5 25.05 -46.76 41.13
C LEU A 5 24.14 -45.89 40.26
N SER A 6 24.41 -44.59 40.30
CA SER A 6 23.74 -43.54 39.54
C SER A 6 23.97 -43.70 38.04
N ILE A 7 22.90 -43.62 37.26
CA ILE A 7 22.97 -43.40 35.81
C ILE A 7 22.57 -41.95 35.55
N CYS A 8 23.50 -41.15 35.03
CA CYS A 8 23.24 -39.79 34.56
C CYS A 8 22.26 -39.82 33.38
N THR A 9 21.10 -39.21 33.54
CA THR A 9 20.18 -38.86 32.46
C THR A 9 20.63 -37.58 31.75
N PRO A 10 20.54 -37.48 30.41
CA PRO A 10 20.83 -36.25 29.68
C PRO A 10 19.77 -35.17 29.98
N PRO A 11 20.10 -33.87 29.85
CA PRO A 11 19.18 -32.79 30.22
C PRO A 11 17.96 -32.75 29.30
N SER A 12 16.80 -32.66 29.94
CA SER A 12 15.48 -32.51 29.34
C SER A 12 15.36 -31.25 28.48
N PHE A 13 14.90 -31.40 27.24
CA PHE A 13 14.33 -30.32 26.43
C PHE A 13 13.00 -29.86 27.09
N SER A 14 13.06 -28.96 28.07
CA SER A 14 11.86 -28.49 28.79
C SER A 14 11.71 -26.95 28.85
N HIS A 15 12.32 -26.19 27.94
CA HIS A 15 12.24 -24.72 27.96
C HIS A 15 11.92 -24.03 26.62
N LEU A 16 11.13 -24.66 25.76
CA LEU A 16 10.44 -23.95 24.66
C LEU A 16 8.94 -24.01 24.93
N LEU A 17 8.41 -23.02 25.66
CA LEU A 17 6.96 -22.81 25.69
C LEU A 17 6.48 -22.51 24.26
N PRO A 18 5.44 -23.19 23.76
CA PRO A 18 4.87 -22.84 22.45
C PRO A 18 4.31 -21.41 22.50
N PHE A 19 4.76 -20.56 21.57
CA PHE A 19 4.21 -19.22 21.40
C PHE A 19 2.90 -19.32 20.63
N PHE A 20 1.82 -18.86 21.28
CA PHE A 20 0.47 -18.92 20.74
C PHE A 20 0.00 -17.53 20.29
N LEU A 21 -0.41 -17.40 19.04
CA LEU A 21 -1.23 -16.30 18.55
C LEU A 21 -2.52 -16.24 19.37
N TYR A 22 -2.90 -15.05 19.80
CA TYR A 22 -4.08 -14.81 20.64
C TYR A 22 -4.05 -15.44 22.03
N PHE A 23 -2.87 -15.83 22.51
CA PHE A 23 -2.64 -16.11 23.93
C PHE A 23 -1.84 -14.96 24.56
N PHE A 24 -2.51 -14.13 25.35
CA PHE A 24 -1.84 -13.13 26.17
C PHE A 24 -2.15 -13.38 27.64
N PRO A 25 -1.23 -13.95 28.43
CA PRO A 25 -1.11 -13.51 29.80
C PRO A 25 -0.36 -12.17 29.77
N ILE A 26 -1.06 -11.12 30.21
CA ILE A 26 -0.43 -9.93 30.79
C ILE A 26 0.63 -10.43 31.77
N SER A 27 1.84 -9.87 31.70
CA SER A 27 3.01 -10.11 32.59
C SER A 27 4.14 -10.96 31.99
N SER A 28 5.16 -10.25 31.49
CA SER A 28 6.59 -10.53 31.66
C SER A 28 7.01 -11.95 32.09
N SER A 29 7.43 -12.78 31.12
CA SER A 29 8.58 -13.72 31.20
C SER A 29 8.65 -14.73 30.05
N LEU A 30 7.77 -14.68 29.05
CA LEU A 30 7.93 -15.49 27.85
C LEU A 30 9.12 -14.94 27.03
N GLY A 31 10.10 -15.80 26.73
CA GLY A 31 11.39 -15.42 26.15
C GLY A 31 11.27 -14.47 24.95
N ASN A 32 12.26 -13.59 24.80
CA ASN A 32 12.30 -12.54 23.77
C ASN A 32 12.03 -13.14 22.38
N VAL A 33 10.85 -12.86 21.80
CA VAL A 33 10.50 -13.24 20.42
C VAL A 33 10.79 -12.06 19.50
N ASP A 34 11.35 -12.35 18.33
CA ASP A 34 11.66 -11.35 17.31
C ASP A 34 10.40 -10.94 16.52
N VAL A 35 9.38 -11.81 16.49
CA VAL A 35 8.05 -11.47 15.98
C VAL A 35 7.25 -10.80 17.09
N ARG A 36 6.88 -9.53 16.88
CA ARG A 36 5.99 -8.78 17.75
C ARG A 36 4.58 -9.35 17.65
N LEU A 37 4.06 -9.83 18.78
CA LEU A 37 2.69 -10.31 18.93
C LEU A 37 1.86 -9.26 19.69
N GLY A 38 0.87 -8.66 19.03
CA GLY A 38 -0.01 -7.63 19.58
C GLY A 38 -0.83 -6.93 18.50
N CYS A 39 -2.08 -6.58 18.81
CA CYS A 39 -2.95 -5.81 17.90
C CYS A 39 -2.62 -4.31 17.91
N ASP A 40 -2.02 -3.82 19.00
CA ASP A 40 -1.59 -2.44 19.16
C ASP A 40 -0.58 -2.00 18.08
N LEU A 41 -0.50 -0.68 17.86
CA LEU A 41 0.56 -0.06 17.06
C LEU A 41 1.91 -0.26 17.75
N CYS A 42 2.96 -0.50 16.98
CA CYS A 42 4.31 -0.56 17.55
C CYS A 42 4.72 0.79 18.19
N GLY A 43 5.66 0.75 19.15
CA GLY A 43 6.11 1.96 19.85
C GLY A 43 6.68 3.03 18.90
N ALA A 44 7.26 2.64 17.77
CA ALA A 44 7.76 3.57 16.76
C ALA A 44 6.63 4.33 16.04
N GLU A 45 5.54 3.65 15.66
CA GLU A 45 4.36 4.30 15.08
C GLU A 45 3.64 5.19 16.10
N GLN A 46 3.56 4.78 17.37
CA GLN A 46 3.00 5.62 18.43
C GLN A 46 3.82 6.91 18.65
N ASN A 47 5.15 6.81 18.63
CA ASN A 47 6.05 7.97 18.72
C ASN A 47 5.92 8.88 17.50
N PHE A 48 5.82 8.31 16.30
CA PHE A 48 5.51 9.05 15.08
C PHE A 48 4.20 9.84 15.22
N LEU A 49 3.12 9.20 15.67
CA LEU A 49 1.82 9.84 15.87
C LEU A 49 1.90 11.00 16.85
N TYR A 50 2.63 10.83 17.96
CA TYR A 50 2.86 11.91 18.92
C TYR A 50 3.50 13.14 18.27
N LYS A 51 4.53 12.95 17.45
CA LYS A 51 5.22 14.05 16.75
C LYS A 51 4.39 14.65 15.63
N ARG A 52 3.81 13.81 14.76
CA ARG A 52 3.04 14.23 13.59
C ARG A 52 1.79 15.01 14.00
N ARG A 53 1.16 14.65 15.12
CA ARG A 53 0.00 15.36 15.66
C ARG A 53 0.24 16.86 15.84
N ASN A 54 1.42 17.26 16.31
CA ASN A 54 1.75 18.68 16.48
C ASN A 54 1.84 19.40 15.13
N VAL A 55 2.39 18.75 14.10
CA VAL A 55 2.45 19.28 12.73
C VAL A 55 1.03 19.43 12.16
N VAL A 56 0.20 18.40 12.32
CA VAL A 56 -1.20 18.38 11.84
C VAL A 56 -2.04 19.44 12.55
N ALA A 57 -1.91 19.58 13.88
CA ALA A 57 -2.62 20.60 14.65
C ALA A 57 -2.31 22.02 14.14
N ASN A 58 -1.03 22.33 13.97
CA ASN A 58 -0.58 23.62 13.46
C ASN A 58 -1.05 23.88 12.02
N ALA A 59 -1.03 22.86 11.17
CA ALA A 59 -1.49 22.98 9.78
C ALA A 59 -3.01 23.21 9.71
N LEU A 60 -3.80 22.43 10.46
CA LEU A 60 -5.25 22.57 10.52
C LEU A 60 -5.67 23.93 11.06
N GLN A 61 -5.01 24.42 12.12
CA GLN A 61 -5.29 25.75 12.67
C GLN A 61 -5.11 26.85 11.61
N LYS A 62 -4.02 26.80 10.84
CA LYS A 62 -3.73 27.78 9.78
C LYS A 62 -4.69 27.68 8.60
N VAL A 63 -4.97 26.48 8.13
CA VAL A 63 -5.78 26.27 6.91
C VAL A 63 -7.26 26.54 7.18
N LEU A 64 -7.76 26.19 8.36
CA LEU A 64 -9.16 26.37 8.77
C LEU A 64 -9.41 27.69 9.51
N LEU A 65 -8.37 28.51 9.73
CA LEU A 65 -8.44 29.78 10.44
C LEU A 65 -9.11 29.65 11.82
N LEU A 66 -8.70 28.63 12.59
CA LEU A 66 -9.29 28.36 13.90
C LEU A 66 -8.81 29.38 14.94
N ASP A 67 -9.74 29.94 15.71
CA ASP A 67 -9.45 30.91 16.78
C ASP A 67 -8.64 30.31 17.95
N GLN A 68 -8.74 29.00 18.14
CA GLN A 68 -8.09 28.27 19.24
C GLN A 68 -7.21 27.14 18.70
N GLU A 69 -6.07 26.93 19.38
CA GLU A 69 -5.20 25.80 19.10
C GLU A 69 -5.91 24.47 19.41
N LEU A 70 -5.80 23.52 18.47
CA LEU A 70 -6.34 22.17 18.65
C LEU A 70 -5.55 21.42 19.72
N GLN A 71 -6.27 20.94 20.73
CA GLN A 71 -5.68 20.15 21.82
C GLN A 71 -5.53 18.68 21.39
N GLY A 72 -4.59 17.96 22.00
CA GLY A 72 -4.09 16.68 21.47
C GLY A 72 -5.13 15.68 20.96
N ASP A 73 -6.22 15.44 21.70
CA ASP A 73 -7.28 14.51 21.30
C ASP A 73 -8.22 15.06 20.22
N GLU A 74 -8.32 16.38 20.07
CA GLU A 74 -9.15 17.07 19.09
C GLU A 74 -8.59 17.02 17.66
N VAL A 75 -7.29 16.75 17.52
CA VAL A 75 -6.60 16.69 16.22
C VAL A 75 -7.02 15.41 15.47
N PRO A 76 -7.75 15.51 14.34
CA PRO A 76 -8.19 14.36 13.59
C PRO A 76 -7.01 13.65 12.90
N VAL A 77 -7.10 12.34 12.77
CA VAL A 77 -6.18 11.54 11.95
C VAL A 77 -6.73 11.52 10.53
N VAL A 78 -6.04 12.25 9.64
CA VAL A 78 -6.37 12.31 8.21
C VAL A 78 -5.44 11.36 7.45
N ALA A 79 -6.01 10.53 6.60
CA ALA A 79 -5.27 9.62 5.74
C ALA A 79 -5.52 9.93 4.26
N VAL A 80 -4.47 9.80 3.46
CA VAL A 80 -4.58 9.72 2.00
C VAL A 80 -4.47 8.27 1.61
N MET A 81 -5.46 7.78 0.87
CA MET A 81 -5.50 6.43 0.34
C MET A 81 -5.45 6.46 -1.17
N THR A 82 -4.68 5.57 -1.77
CA THR A 82 -4.65 5.45 -3.24
C THR A 82 -4.98 4.04 -3.72
N THR A 83 -5.49 3.93 -4.93
CA THR A 83 -5.63 2.65 -5.65
C THR A 83 -4.41 2.39 -6.52
N GLY A 84 -4.32 1.18 -7.08
CA GLY A 84 -3.39 0.84 -8.13
C GLY A 84 -3.79 1.37 -9.51
N GLY A 85 -2.86 1.24 -10.47
CA GLY A 85 -3.07 1.67 -11.86
C GLY A 85 -1.79 1.93 -12.67
N GLY A 86 -0.66 1.32 -12.29
CA GLY A 86 0.63 1.49 -12.98
C GLY A 86 1.07 2.95 -13.10
N ALA A 87 1.63 3.31 -14.26
CA ALA A 87 2.13 4.67 -14.53
C ALA A 87 1.05 5.76 -14.42
N ARG A 88 -0.22 5.42 -14.66
CA ARG A 88 -1.35 6.33 -14.50
C ARG A 88 -1.52 6.72 -13.03
N ALA A 89 -1.57 5.73 -12.15
CA ALA A 89 -1.67 5.94 -10.71
C ALA A 89 -0.47 6.74 -10.18
N MET A 90 0.74 6.39 -10.63
CA MET A 90 1.96 7.13 -10.29
C MET A 90 1.86 8.62 -10.67
N SER A 91 1.52 8.91 -11.92
CA SER A 91 1.49 10.27 -12.48
C SER A 91 0.35 11.12 -11.90
N ALA A 92 -0.85 10.55 -11.78
CA ALA A 92 -2.00 11.24 -11.19
C ALA A 92 -1.77 11.56 -9.70
N PHE A 93 -1.14 10.64 -8.96
CA PHE A 93 -0.90 10.84 -7.53
C PHE A 93 0.04 12.03 -7.26
N TYR A 94 1.05 12.25 -8.11
CA TYR A 94 1.87 13.46 -8.03
C TYR A 94 1.02 14.73 -8.14
N GLY A 95 0.04 14.76 -9.03
CA GLY A 95 -0.85 15.92 -9.21
C GLY A 95 -1.71 16.16 -7.97
N HIS A 96 -2.23 15.08 -7.35
CA HIS A 96 -2.99 15.18 -6.12
C HIS A 96 -2.16 15.69 -4.93
N LEU A 97 -0.94 15.15 -4.74
CA LEU A 97 -0.03 15.63 -3.70
C LEU A 97 0.38 17.09 -3.93
N PHE A 98 0.59 17.48 -5.19
CA PHE A 98 0.90 18.85 -5.56
C PHE A 98 -0.25 19.81 -5.23
N ALA A 99 -1.50 19.42 -5.49
CA ALA A 99 -2.66 20.19 -5.09
C ALA A 99 -2.78 20.34 -3.56
N LEU A 100 -2.60 19.24 -2.82
CA LEU A 100 -2.61 19.28 -1.36
C LEU A 100 -1.51 20.21 -0.81
N GLN A 101 -0.30 20.19 -1.41
CA GLN A 101 0.78 21.09 -1.03
C GLN A 101 0.43 22.55 -1.30
N LYS A 102 -0.07 22.89 -2.49
CA LYS A 102 -0.49 24.27 -2.85
C LYS A 102 -1.54 24.85 -1.91
N MET A 103 -2.42 23.99 -1.39
CA MET A 103 -3.48 24.39 -0.47
C MET A 103 -3.06 24.34 1.00
N ASN A 104 -1.78 24.04 1.29
CA ASN A 104 -1.23 23.82 2.63
C ASN A 104 -1.92 22.68 3.42
N LEU A 105 -2.56 21.74 2.70
CA LEU A 105 -3.28 20.60 3.26
C LEU A 105 -2.40 19.36 3.45
N LEU A 106 -1.24 19.29 2.80
CA LEU A 106 -0.36 18.12 2.89
C LEU A 106 0.14 17.87 4.33
N ASP A 107 0.40 18.93 5.09
CA ASP A 107 0.79 18.83 6.51
C ASP A 107 -0.36 18.39 7.42
N CYS A 108 -1.62 18.44 6.96
CA CYS A 108 -2.77 17.90 7.69
C CYS A 108 -2.85 16.37 7.60
N VAL A 109 -2.12 15.74 6.67
CA VAL A 109 -2.16 14.28 6.44
C VAL A 109 -1.26 13.55 7.43
N THR A 110 -1.77 12.52 8.08
CA THR A 110 -1.03 11.65 9.02
C THR A 110 -0.49 10.39 8.32
N TYR A 111 -1.29 9.76 7.46
CA TYR A 111 -0.94 8.54 6.75
C TYR A 111 -1.08 8.70 5.23
N ILE A 112 -0.17 8.10 4.47
CA ILE A 112 -0.31 7.89 3.02
C ILE A 112 -0.24 6.39 2.76
N THR A 113 -1.26 5.82 2.12
CA THR A 113 -1.26 4.40 1.74
C THR A 113 -1.19 4.23 0.23
N GLY A 114 -0.38 3.27 -0.21
CA GLY A 114 -0.16 2.97 -1.62
C GLY A 114 -0.40 1.51 -1.97
N ALA A 115 -1.04 1.27 -3.10
CA ALA A 115 -1.18 -0.04 -3.74
C ALA A 115 -0.69 0.03 -5.19
N SER A 116 -0.08 -1.06 -5.69
CA SER A 116 0.42 -1.18 -7.06
C SER A 116 1.19 0.07 -7.54
N GLY A 117 0.98 0.56 -8.77
CA GLY A 117 1.70 1.73 -9.31
C GLY A 117 1.72 3.03 -8.48
N SER A 118 0.86 3.22 -7.48
CA SER A 118 1.04 4.34 -6.54
C SER A 118 2.23 4.16 -5.59
N THR A 119 2.64 2.92 -5.31
CA THR A 119 3.81 2.63 -4.48
C THR A 119 5.07 3.25 -5.07
N TRP A 120 5.18 3.34 -6.41
CA TRP A 120 6.31 3.94 -7.12
C TRP A 120 6.46 5.43 -6.82
N SER A 121 5.35 6.17 -6.73
CA SER A 121 5.41 7.59 -6.32
C SER A 121 5.76 7.73 -4.84
N VAL A 122 5.20 6.86 -3.98
CA VAL A 122 5.48 6.91 -2.53
C VAL A 122 6.95 6.54 -2.28
N SER A 123 7.47 5.44 -2.82
CA SER A 123 8.86 5.04 -2.61
C SER A 123 9.84 6.11 -3.10
N TYR A 124 9.61 6.67 -4.29
CA TYR A 124 10.44 7.72 -4.86
C TYR A 124 10.47 9.01 -4.04
N LEU A 125 9.32 9.46 -3.54
CA LEU A 125 9.26 10.65 -2.69
C LEU A 125 9.99 10.44 -1.37
N TYR A 126 9.89 9.25 -0.78
CA TYR A 126 10.45 8.97 0.54
C TYR A 126 11.95 8.66 0.53
N GLU A 127 12.61 8.71 -0.63
CA GLU A 127 14.07 8.80 -0.73
C GLU A 127 14.60 10.12 -0.15
N ASP A 128 13.79 11.18 -0.21
CA ASP A 128 14.10 12.48 0.39
C ASP A 128 13.40 12.62 1.75
N SER A 129 14.19 12.69 2.82
CA SER A 129 13.66 12.79 4.19
C SER A 129 12.79 14.02 4.46
N ASN A 130 12.82 15.03 3.59
CA ASN A 130 12.05 16.27 3.74
C ASN A 130 11.17 16.56 2.50
N TRP A 131 10.76 15.54 1.75
CA TRP A 131 10.07 15.70 0.47
C TRP A 131 8.81 16.58 0.55
N SER A 132 7.97 16.44 1.57
CA SER A 132 6.72 17.22 1.68
C SER A 132 6.94 18.69 2.03
N GLN A 133 8.12 18.98 2.59
CA GLN A 133 8.56 20.31 3.03
C GLN A 133 9.30 21.09 1.93
N LYS A 134 9.49 20.46 0.76
CA LYS A 134 10.15 21.02 -0.42
C LYS A 134 9.15 21.16 -1.56
N ASP A 135 9.45 22.00 -2.54
CA ASP A 135 8.64 22.09 -3.76
C ASP A 135 8.61 20.74 -4.49
N LEU A 136 7.40 20.17 -4.60
CA LEU A 136 7.16 18.90 -5.29
C LEU A 136 7.48 18.95 -6.78
N MET A 137 7.57 20.13 -7.40
CA MET A 137 7.90 20.24 -8.83
C MET A 137 9.26 19.63 -9.19
N GLY A 138 10.22 19.60 -8.25
CA GLY A 138 11.50 18.93 -8.46
C GLY A 138 11.34 17.43 -8.73
N PRO A 139 10.83 16.65 -7.75
CA PRO A 139 10.48 15.24 -7.93
C PRO A 139 9.55 14.98 -9.13
N VAL A 140 8.53 15.82 -9.33
CA VAL A 140 7.58 15.68 -10.46
C VAL A 140 8.29 15.78 -11.82
N ARG A 141 9.18 16.75 -12.00
CA ARG A 141 9.94 16.90 -13.26
C ARG A 141 10.91 15.75 -13.50
N ARG A 142 11.46 15.16 -12.45
CA ARG A 142 12.29 13.94 -12.57
C ARG A 142 11.43 12.76 -13.01
N ALA A 143 10.33 12.50 -12.31
CA ALA A 143 9.37 11.44 -12.68
C ALA A 143 8.85 11.61 -14.12
N GLN A 144 8.52 12.84 -14.54
CA GLN A 144 8.12 13.14 -15.92
C GLN A 144 9.23 12.77 -16.93
N ARG A 145 10.47 13.14 -16.63
CA ARG A 145 11.62 12.83 -17.49
C ARG A 145 11.77 11.32 -17.62
N ASP A 146 11.78 10.61 -16.50
CA ASP A 146 11.98 9.16 -16.46
C ASP A 146 10.82 8.42 -17.15
N MET A 147 9.58 8.90 -16.97
CA MET A 147 8.39 8.40 -17.67
C MET A 147 8.47 8.59 -19.20
N ALA A 148 9.03 9.71 -19.66
CA ALA A 148 9.18 10.03 -21.07
C ALA A 148 10.35 9.33 -21.77
N MET A 149 11.29 8.75 -21.02
CA MET A 149 12.39 7.98 -21.59
C MET A 149 11.88 6.70 -22.26
N HIS A 150 12.47 6.35 -23.40
CA HIS A 150 12.21 5.07 -24.06
C HIS A 150 12.66 3.90 -23.18
N LYS A 151 11.73 2.98 -22.91
CA LYS A 151 11.98 1.83 -22.02
C LYS A 151 12.72 0.66 -22.70
N SER A 152 13.16 0.83 -23.95
CA SER A 152 13.88 -0.20 -24.70
C SER A 152 15.25 -0.54 -24.11
N SER A 153 15.91 0.43 -23.46
CA SER A 153 17.18 0.21 -22.76
C SER A 153 17.06 -0.76 -21.59
N ALA A 154 15.88 -0.90 -20.99
CA ALA A 154 15.61 -1.87 -19.93
C ALA A 154 15.58 -3.33 -20.45
N PHE A 155 15.56 -3.53 -21.77
CA PHE A 155 15.58 -4.85 -22.42
C PHE A 155 16.82 -5.06 -23.29
N SER A 156 17.85 -4.21 -23.16
CA SER A 156 19.11 -4.43 -23.86
C SER A 156 19.81 -5.70 -23.34
N TRP A 157 20.71 -6.26 -24.14
CA TRP A 157 21.53 -7.39 -23.73
C TRP A 157 22.35 -7.09 -22.45
N GLU A 158 22.92 -5.88 -22.36
CA GLU A 158 23.64 -5.39 -21.19
C GLU A 158 22.74 -5.33 -19.94
N ALA A 159 21.48 -4.90 -20.10
CA ALA A 159 20.50 -4.90 -19.02
C ALA A 159 20.20 -6.33 -18.55
N MET A 160 20.01 -7.27 -19.47
CA MET A 160 19.76 -8.68 -19.13
C MET A 160 20.96 -9.32 -18.44
N GLN A 161 22.20 -9.00 -18.85
CA GLN A 161 23.41 -9.44 -18.16
C GLN A 161 23.47 -8.88 -16.73
N HIS A 162 23.14 -7.60 -16.56
CA HIS A 162 23.09 -6.95 -15.25
C HIS A 162 22.03 -7.60 -14.34
N TYR A 163 20.81 -7.84 -14.84
CA TYR A 163 19.77 -8.50 -14.06
C TYR A 163 20.19 -9.90 -13.63
N ASN A 164 20.76 -10.69 -14.53
CA ASN A 164 21.27 -12.01 -14.20
C ASN A 164 22.37 -11.98 -13.13
N ALA A 165 23.25 -10.97 -13.15
CA ALA A 165 24.26 -10.79 -12.11
C ALA A 165 23.63 -10.45 -10.76
N GLU A 166 22.65 -9.55 -10.74
CA GLU A 166 21.96 -9.14 -9.52
C GLU A 166 21.10 -10.27 -8.92
N LEU A 167 20.44 -11.07 -9.76
CA LEU A 167 19.69 -12.25 -9.32
C LEU A 167 20.60 -13.36 -8.76
N ARG A 168 21.81 -13.54 -9.34
CA ARG A 168 22.83 -14.45 -8.77
C ARG A 168 23.28 -13.94 -7.40
N ARG A 169 23.62 -12.66 -7.28
CA ARG A 169 24.00 -12.03 -6.01
C ARG A 169 22.92 -12.23 -4.93
N ARG A 170 21.65 -12.01 -5.30
CA ARG A 170 20.50 -12.22 -4.42
C ARG A 170 20.34 -13.68 -3.98
N THR A 171 20.64 -14.63 -4.86
CA THR A 171 20.66 -16.07 -4.54
C THR A 171 21.81 -16.39 -3.56
N GLU A 172 22.99 -15.81 -3.76
CA GLU A 172 24.15 -15.95 -2.87
C GLU A 172 23.88 -15.36 -1.47
N GLU A 173 23.12 -14.27 -1.40
CA GLU A 173 22.59 -13.69 -0.14
C GLU A 173 21.52 -14.57 0.53
N GLY A 174 21.10 -15.65 -0.13
CA GLY A 174 20.16 -16.65 0.40
C GLY A 174 18.68 -16.31 0.20
N HIS A 175 18.35 -15.33 -0.66
CA HIS A 175 16.96 -15.05 -1.01
C HIS A 175 16.42 -16.04 -2.05
N LEU A 176 15.12 -16.29 -1.98
CA LEU A 176 14.39 -16.93 -3.07
C LEU A 176 14.32 -15.95 -4.23
N VAL A 177 14.57 -16.45 -5.45
CA VAL A 177 14.50 -15.67 -6.68
C VAL A 177 13.39 -16.21 -7.56
N SER A 178 12.57 -15.30 -8.06
CA SER A 178 11.42 -15.55 -8.92
C SER A 178 11.44 -14.61 -10.12
N PHE A 179 10.47 -14.78 -11.03
CA PHE A 179 10.28 -13.82 -12.12
C PHE A 179 9.97 -12.41 -11.60
N THR A 180 9.28 -12.29 -10.46
CA THR A 180 8.95 -11.00 -9.84
C THR A 180 10.23 -10.23 -9.50
N ASP A 181 11.28 -10.91 -9.00
CA ASP A 181 12.57 -10.26 -8.74
C ASP A 181 13.23 -9.73 -10.02
N MET A 182 13.16 -10.47 -11.14
CA MET A 182 13.66 -9.97 -12.43
C MET A 182 12.84 -8.77 -12.89
N TRP A 183 11.53 -8.82 -12.72
CA TRP A 183 10.64 -7.73 -13.11
C TRP A 183 10.85 -6.47 -12.28
N SER A 184 11.09 -6.59 -10.97
CA SER A 184 11.49 -5.47 -10.10
C SER A 184 12.72 -4.74 -10.64
N LEU A 185 13.73 -5.48 -11.14
CA LEU A 185 14.93 -4.89 -11.74
C LEU A 185 14.65 -4.21 -13.09
N ILE A 186 13.71 -4.75 -13.88
CA ILE A 186 13.26 -4.14 -15.12
C ILE A 186 12.55 -2.81 -14.82
N ILE A 187 11.61 -2.78 -13.87
CA ILE A 187 10.89 -1.57 -13.45
C ILE A 187 11.84 -0.54 -12.87
N GLU A 188 12.77 -0.97 -12.01
CA GLU A 188 13.83 -0.12 -11.50
C GLU A 188 14.57 0.55 -12.65
N ARG A 189 15.01 -0.21 -13.66
CA ARG A 189 15.71 0.35 -14.82
C ARG A 189 14.81 1.20 -15.74
N MET A 190 13.50 1.00 -15.70
CA MET A 190 12.54 1.81 -16.46
C MET A 190 12.37 3.20 -15.87
N PHE A 191 12.41 3.33 -14.54
CA PHE A 191 12.12 4.59 -13.83
C PHE A 191 13.35 5.19 -13.13
N HIS A 192 14.44 4.45 -13.04
CA HIS A 192 15.73 4.87 -12.51
C HIS A 192 16.83 4.43 -13.49
N ASN A 193 17.68 5.37 -13.90
CA ASN A 193 18.82 5.03 -14.77
C ASN A 193 19.98 4.37 -14.01
N GLU A 194 19.94 4.40 -12.68
CA GLU A 194 20.98 3.90 -11.79
C GLU A 194 20.40 2.94 -10.77
N ARG A 195 21.25 2.09 -10.20
CA ARG A 195 20.88 1.17 -9.13
C ARG A 195 20.44 1.96 -7.90
N ASN A 196 19.22 1.72 -7.44
CA ASN A 196 18.67 2.32 -6.24
C ASN A 196 18.96 1.44 -5.02
N GLU A 197 19.81 1.92 -4.11
CA GLU A 197 20.16 1.20 -2.89
C GLU A 197 19.19 1.45 -1.73
N ASN A 198 18.16 2.27 -1.94
CA ASN A 198 17.19 2.58 -0.90
C ASN A 198 16.41 1.33 -0.48
N LYS A 199 16.08 1.29 0.81
CA LYS A 199 15.34 0.21 1.46
C LYS A 199 14.14 0.77 2.23
N LEU A 200 13.20 -0.10 2.60
CA LEU A 200 12.02 0.32 3.36
C LEU A 200 12.39 0.95 4.71
N SER A 201 13.36 0.36 5.41
CA SER A 201 13.88 0.90 6.68
C SER A 201 14.49 2.31 6.54
N ASN A 202 15.05 2.66 5.38
CA ASN A 202 15.65 3.99 5.17
C ASN A 202 14.61 5.11 5.26
N GLN A 203 13.35 4.81 4.92
CA GLN A 203 12.25 5.76 5.01
C GLN A 203 11.91 6.16 6.44
N GLN A 204 12.42 5.46 7.47
CA GLN A 204 12.29 5.92 8.86
C GLN A 204 12.87 7.33 9.04
N GLN A 205 13.91 7.70 8.28
CA GLN A 205 14.48 9.04 8.31
C GLN A 205 13.46 10.11 7.87
N ALA A 206 12.61 9.78 6.89
CA ALA A 206 11.57 10.66 6.37
C ALA A 206 10.40 10.86 7.33
N VAL A 207 10.25 10.04 8.37
CA VAL A 207 9.14 10.15 9.32
C VAL A 207 9.58 10.35 10.76
N ARG A 208 10.89 10.32 11.03
CA ARG A 208 11.47 10.41 12.38
C ARG A 208 11.02 11.63 13.18
N GLN A 209 10.79 12.77 12.53
CA GLN A 209 10.33 14.01 13.18
C GLN A 209 8.84 14.29 12.96
N GLY A 210 8.09 13.36 12.35
CA GLY A 210 6.72 13.61 11.91
C GLY A 210 6.63 14.64 10.78
N GLN A 211 7.73 14.88 10.04
CA GLN A 211 7.80 15.90 9.01
C GLN A 211 7.09 15.51 7.71
N ASN A 212 6.94 14.21 7.44
CA ASN A 212 6.10 13.68 6.37
C ASN A 212 5.01 12.79 6.97
N PRO A 213 3.91 12.50 6.24
CA PRO A 213 2.99 11.42 6.59
C PRO A 213 3.71 10.06 6.70
N LEU A 214 3.15 9.09 7.42
CA LEU A 214 3.70 7.73 7.43
C LEU A 214 3.29 6.99 6.15
N PRO A 215 4.23 6.44 5.36
CA PRO A 215 3.90 5.64 4.20
C PRO A 215 3.54 4.22 4.64
N ILE A 216 2.46 3.68 4.08
CA ILE A 216 2.07 2.28 4.26
C ILE A 216 1.81 1.66 2.89
N TYR A 217 2.48 0.55 2.61
CA TYR A 217 2.30 -0.22 1.38
C TYR A 217 1.51 -1.49 1.68
N VAL A 218 0.74 -1.96 0.70
CA VAL A 218 -0.18 -3.09 0.89
C VAL A 218 0.09 -4.20 -0.13
N ALA A 219 0.00 -5.43 0.36
CA ALA A 219 -0.05 -6.63 -0.46
C ALA A 219 -1.05 -7.64 0.10
N LEU A 220 -1.35 -8.67 -0.68
CA LEU A 220 -2.16 -9.80 -0.24
C LEU A 220 -1.32 -11.07 -0.19
N ASN A 221 -1.38 -11.80 0.92
CA ASN A 221 -0.95 -13.18 0.98
C ASN A 221 -2.06 -14.10 0.49
N VAL A 222 -1.74 -15.04 -0.40
CA VAL A 222 -2.68 -16.00 -1.00
C VAL A 222 -2.15 -17.43 -0.86
N LYS A 223 -3.01 -18.43 -1.10
CA LYS A 223 -2.59 -19.83 -1.21
C LYS A 223 -2.43 -20.24 -2.68
N GLU A 224 -1.30 -20.86 -3.00
CA GLU A 224 -0.91 -21.20 -4.36
C GLU A 224 -1.79 -22.28 -5.02
N ASN A 225 -2.26 -23.27 -4.25
CA ASN A 225 -2.48 -24.60 -4.83
C ASN A 225 -3.90 -25.18 -4.78
N THR A 226 -4.97 -24.37 -4.88
CA THR A 226 -6.32 -24.92 -4.92
C THR A 226 -7.32 -24.09 -5.73
N LYS A 227 -8.00 -24.75 -6.68
CA LYS A 227 -9.17 -24.23 -7.43
C LYS A 227 -10.32 -23.77 -6.51
N SER A 228 -10.29 -24.13 -5.21
CA SER A 228 -11.27 -23.78 -4.18
C SER A 228 -10.89 -22.57 -3.30
N THR A 229 -9.74 -21.91 -3.51
CA THR A 229 -9.22 -20.88 -2.57
C THR A 229 -9.04 -19.48 -3.14
N TYR A 230 -9.71 -19.11 -4.23
CA TYR A 230 -9.84 -17.70 -4.64
C TYR A 230 -10.44 -16.81 -3.53
N GLU A 231 -11.07 -17.41 -2.52
CA GLU A 231 -11.57 -16.69 -1.35
C GLU A 231 -10.48 -16.29 -0.35
N PHE A 232 -9.42 -17.11 -0.22
CA PHE A 232 -8.38 -16.91 0.80
C PHE A 232 -7.43 -15.79 0.40
N LYS A 233 -7.43 -14.74 1.21
CA LYS A 233 -6.57 -13.57 1.05
C LYS A 233 -6.35 -12.92 2.41
N GLU A 234 -5.13 -12.45 2.65
CA GLU A 234 -4.77 -11.81 3.91
C GLU A 234 -3.95 -10.56 3.65
N TRP A 235 -4.41 -9.45 4.21
CA TRP A 235 -3.75 -8.16 4.08
C TRP A 235 -2.41 -8.17 4.83
N CYS A 236 -1.33 -7.98 4.07
CA CYS A 236 0.01 -7.78 4.57
C CYS A 236 0.37 -6.30 4.41
N GLU A 237 0.66 -5.62 5.52
CA GLU A 237 1.05 -4.21 5.50
C GLU A 237 2.56 -4.06 5.66
N PHE A 238 3.09 -3.03 5.02
CA PHE A 238 4.51 -2.68 5.03
C PHE A 238 4.64 -1.21 5.42
N SER A 239 5.34 -0.95 6.51
CA SER A 239 5.72 0.41 6.92
C SER A 239 7.24 0.47 7.10
N PRO A 240 7.84 1.67 7.22
CA PRO A 240 9.24 1.80 7.55
C PRO A 240 9.64 1.17 8.90
N TYR A 241 8.66 0.92 9.79
CA TYR A 241 8.91 0.36 11.11
C TYR A 241 8.71 -1.16 11.15
N GLU A 242 7.57 -1.63 10.65
CA GLU A 242 7.19 -3.03 10.72
C GLU A 242 6.44 -3.53 9.48
N VAL A 243 6.55 -4.83 9.23
CA VAL A 243 5.83 -5.58 8.21
C VAL A 243 5.04 -6.68 8.89
N GLY A 244 3.77 -6.86 8.54
CA GLY A 244 2.97 -7.85 9.24
C GLY A 244 1.53 -8.03 8.79
N PHE A 245 0.82 -8.86 9.55
CA PHE A 245 -0.56 -9.22 9.32
C PHE A 245 -1.43 -8.76 10.49
N SER A 246 -2.26 -7.75 10.24
CA SER A 246 -3.25 -7.25 11.21
C SER A 246 -4.22 -8.35 11.64
N LYS A 247 -4.57 -9.28 10.74
CA LYS A 247 -5.39 -10.48 11.03
C LYS A 247 -4.81 -11.36 12.13
N TYR A 248 -3.50 -11.35 12.35
CA TYR A 248 -2.83 -12.19 13.35
C TYR A 248 -2.26 -11.37 14.51
N GLY A 249 -2.28 -10.03 14.42
CA GLY A 249 -1.56 -9.17 15.35
C GLY A 249 -0.07 -9.52 15.39
N ALA A 250 0.52 -9.87 14.24
CA ALA A 250 1.88 -10.39 14.19
C ALA A 250 2.72 -9.62 13.18
N PHE A 251 3.82 -9.03 13.66
CA PHE A 251 4.65 -8.09 12.92
C PHE A 251 6.14 -8.33 13.19
N ILE A 252 6.98 -8.00 12.22
CA ILE A 252 8.45 -8.01 12.33
C ILE A 252 9.01 -6.65 11.95
N CYS A 253 10.24 -6.34 12.38
CA CYS A 253 10.97 -5.18 11.88
C CYS A 253 11.07 -5.25 10.34
N SER A 254 10.91 -4.12 9.65
CA SER A 254 10.94 -4.08 8.18
C SER A 254 12.22 -4.66 7.58
N GLU A 255 13.34 -4.47 8.27
CA GLU A 255 14.68 -4.94 7.90
C GLU A 255 14.80 -6.47 7.85
N ASP A 256 14.00 -7.16 8.66
CA ASP A 256 14.06 -8.61 8.77
C ASP A 256 13.11 -9.31 7.78
N PHE A 257 12.32 -8.55 7.00
CA PHE A 257 11.42 -9.12 6.00
C PHE A 257 12.19 -9.88 4.91
N GLY A 258 11.85 -11.16 4.74
CA GLY A 258 12.54 -12.10 3.87
C GLY A 258 13.58 -12.97 4.57
N SER A 259 13.88 -12.71 5.84
CA SER A 259 14.67 -13.60 6.72
C SER A 259 13.86 -14.82 7.14
N GLU A 260 14.53 -15.85 7.68
CA GLU A 260 13.86 -17.09 8.11
C GLU A 260 13.54 -17.05 9.60
N PHE A 261 12.30 -17.38 9.94
CA PHE A 261 11.82 -17.46 11.30
C PHE A 261 11.26 -18.84 11.62
N PHE A 262 11.23 -19.18 12.90
CA PHE A 262 10.54 -20.35 13.43
C PHE A 262 10.07 -20.07 14.85
N MET A 263 8.82 -20.38 15.16
CA MET A 263 8.24 -20.19 16.51
C MET A 263 8.42 -18.76 17.06
N GLY A 264 8.33 -17.75 16.18
CA GLY A 264 8.49 -16.34 16.55
C GLY A 264 9.94 -15.85 16.73
N GLN A 265 10.94 -16.71 16.50
CA GLN A 265 12.36 -16.36 16.59
C GLN A 265 13.00 -16.25 15.20
N LEU A 266 13.92 -15.30 15.05
CA LEU A 266 14.73 -15.11 13.86
C LEU A 266 15.84 -16.18 13.83
N ILE A 267 15.71 -17.14 12.91
CA ILE A 267 16.64 -18.27 12.79
C ILE A 267 17.81 -17.93 11.87
N LYS A 268 17.52 -17.20 10.79
CA LYS A 268 18.55 -16.79 9.82
C LYS A 268 18.22 -15.41 9.28
N LYS A 269 18.99 -14.42 9.74
CA LYS A 269 18.95 -13.05 9.22
C LYS A 269 19.51 -13.00 7.80
N LYS A 270 18.78 -12.39 6.88
CA LYS A 270 19.22 -12.07 5.52
C LYS A 270 19.35 -10.56 5.37
N PRO A 271 20.15 -10.06 4.41
CA PRO A 271 20.18 -8.64 4.11
C PRO A 271 18.79 -8.12 3.74
N GLU A 272 18.43 -6.93 4.23
CA GLU A 272 17.20 -6.27 3.82
C GLU A 272 17.21 -6.02 2.31
N SER A 273 16.11 -6.36 1.64
CA SER A 273 15.96 -6.17 0.20
C SER A 273 15.86 -4.68 -0.17
N ARG A 274 16.42 -4.34 -1.33
CA ARG A 274 16.23 -3.01 -1.96
C ARG A 274 14.74 -2.78 -2.23
N ILE A 275 14.31 -1.53 -2.17
CA ILE A 275 12.89 -1.15 -2.23
C ILE A 275 12.22 -1.56 -3.54
N CYS A 276 12.96 -1.64 -4.66
CA CYS A 276 12.44 -2.10 -5.94
C CYS A 276 11.84 -3.52 -5.88
N TYR A 277 12.35 -4.39 -5.00
CA TYR A 277 11.79 -5.73 -4.78
C TYR A 277 10.47 -5.72 -3.97
N LEU A 278 10.08 -4.59 -3.40
CA LEU A 278 8.84 -4.42 -2.64
C LEU A 278 7.79 -3.60 -3.41
N GLU A 279 8.23 -2.75 -4.34
CA GLU A 279 7.42 -1.81 -5.13
C GLU A 279 6.44 -2.50 -6.07
N ASP A 280 6.88 -3.58 -6.75
CA ASP A 280 6.08 -4.29 -7.73
C ASP A 280 5.83 -5.72 -7.27
N LYS A 281 4.67 -5.90 -6.64
CA LYS A 281 4.01 -7.20 -6.59
C LYS A 281 3.12 -7.21 -7.81
N SER A 282 3.34 -8.17 -8.70
CA SER A 282 2.74 -8.26 -10.04
C SER A 282 1.25 -7.95 -10.13
N SER A 283 0.79 -7.35 -11.23
CA SER A 283 -0.62 -7.05 -11.53
C SER A 283 -1.12 -7.65 -12.88
N SER A 284 -0.97 -8.96 -13.10
CA SER A 284 -1.39 -9.67 -14.34
C SER A 284 -2.38 -10.81 -14.09
N PRO A 285 -3.64 -10.79 -14.59
CA PRO A 285 -4.65 -11.81 -14.31
C PRO A 285 -4.21 -13.23 -14.73
N PRO A 286 -4.71 -14.30 -14.08
CA PRO A 286 -4.34 -15.67 -14.40
C PRO A 286 -4.73 -16.00 -15.85
N THR A 287 -3.74 -16.21 -16.72
CA THR A 287 -3.93 -17.09 -17.88
C THR A 287 -3.65 -18.51 -17.41
N LYS A 288 -4.63 -19.41 -17.59
CA LYS A 288 -4.50 -20.84 -17.25
C LYS A 288 -3.18 -21.37 -17.82
N GLN A 289 -2.28 -21.85 -16.96
CA GLN A 289 -1.33 -22.86 -17.42
C GLN A 289 -1.00 -23.89 -16.37
N SER A 290 -1.10 -25.13 -16.84
CA SER A 290 -0.64 -26.37 -16.24
C SER A 290 0.79 -26.25 -15.74
N SER A 291 1.03 -26.83 -14.57
CA SER A 291 2.31 -27.11 -13.95
C SER A 291 3.29 -27.80 -14.92
N VAL A 292 4.10 -27.01 -15.63
CA VAL A 292 5.40 -27.42 -16.17
C VAL A 292 6.28 -26.17 -16.20
N CYS A 293 7.39 -26.18 -15.47
CA CYS A 293 8.48 -25.24 -15.65
C CYS A 293 9.00 -25.37 -17.09
N HIS A 294 8.46 -24.60 -18.02
CA HIS A 294 9.08 -24.41 -19.32
C HIS A 294 10.02 -23.22 -19.22
N THR A 295 11.32 -23.49 -19.39
CA THR A 295 12.29 -22.51 -19.85
C THR A 295 11.69 -21.78 -21.05
N ALA A 296 11.18 -20.56 -20.84
CA ALA A 296 10.63 -19.77 -21.92
C ALA A 296 11.78 -19.39 -22.86
N CYS A 297 11.91 -20.14 -23.95
CA CYS A 297 12.83 -19.80 -25.03
C CYS A 297 12.38 -18.48 -25.64
N PHE A 298 13.16 -17.44 -25.40
CA PHE A 298 12.96 -16.09 -25.92
C PHE A 298 13.09 -16.14 -27.46
N THR A 299 11.98 -16.36 -28.16
CA THR A 299 11.93 -16.18 -29.61
C THR A 299 11.73 -14.69 -29.86
N PRO A 300 12.64 -14.00 -30.57
CA PRO A 300 12.59 -12.54 -30.67
C PRO A 300 11.35 -12.11 -31.47
N PRO A 301 10.40 -11.37 -30.90
CA PRO A 301 9.40 -10.66 -31.67
C PRO A 301 10.05 -9.46 -32.34
N LYS A 302 9.63 -9.13 -33.57
CA LYS A 302 10.22 -8.07 -34.41
C LYS A 302 10.12 -6.63 -33.84
N LYS A 303 9.51 -6.41 -32.65
CA LYS A 303 9.41 -5.11 -31.93
C LYS A 303 9.40 -5.30 -30.41
N ILE A 304 10.13 -4.46 -29.68
CA ILE A 304 10.26 -4.47 -28.20
C ILE A 304 8.90 -4.29 -27.49
N SER A 305 7.96 -3.56 -28.09
CA SER A 305 6.60 -3.42 -27.57
C SER A 305 5.89 -4.77 -27.38
N ASN A 306 6.14 -5.74 -28.26
CA ASN A 306 5.54 -7.06 -28.18
C ASN A 306 6.21 -7.92 -27.10
N ILE A 307 7.50 -7.66 -26.82
CA ILE A 307 8.23 -8.28 -25.71
C ILE A 307 7.65 -7.78 -24.37
N ILE A 308 7.49 -6.47 -24.21
CA ILE A 308 6.90 -5.86 -23.02
C ILE A 308 5.49 -6.40 -22.80
N ASN A 309 4.65 -6.37 -23.84
CA ASN A 309 3.29 -6.88 -23.75
C ASN A 309 3.27 -8.38 -23.40
N GLY A 310 4.10 -9.20 -24.03
CA GLY A 310 4.21 -10.64 -23.74
C GLY A 310 4.64 -10.94 -22.31
N VAL A 311 5.61 -10.17 -21.78
CA VAL A 311 6.04 -10.26 -20.39
C VAL A 311 4.91 -9.84 -19.42
N LEU A 312 4.21 -8.75 -19.73
CA LEU A 312 3.09 -8.27 -18.92
C LEU A 312 1.91 -9.27 -18.93
N THR A 313 1.69 -10.02 -20.02
CA THR A 313 0.58 -10.97 -20.13
C THR A 313 0.83 -12.34 -19.51
N HIS A 314 2.09 -12.77 -19.37
CA HIS A 314 2.45 -14.14 -18.94
C HIS A 314 3.19 -14.21 -17.59
N ARG A 315 3.09 -13.17 -16.76
CA ARG A 315 3.80 -13.09 -15.46
C ARG A 315 3.26 -14.12 -14.45
N PRO A 316 4.12 -14.86 -13.70
CA PRO A 316 3.65 -15.65 -12.55
C PRO A 316 3.07 -14.75 -11.47
N ILE A 317 2.08 -15.26 -10.75
CA ILE A 317 1.08 -14.46 -10.04
C ILE A 317 1.58 -13.91 -8.69
N GLY A 318 2.61 -14.51 -8.09
CA GLY A 318 3.07 -14.13 -6.76
C GLY A 318 4.58 -14.17 -6.55
N GLU A 319 4.98 -13.53 -5.46
CA GLU A 319 6.35 -13.53 -4.95
C GLU A 319 6.42 -14.41 -3.69
N TRP A 320 7.36 -15.36 -3.67
CA TRP A 320 7.55 -16.26 -2.54
C TRP A 320 8.56 -15.68 -1.55
N LYS A 321 8.16 -15.58 -0.30
CA LYS A 321 9.01 -15.12 0.80
C LYS A 321 8.97 -16.11 1.96
N PRO A 322 10.07 -16.31 2.70
CA PRO A 322 10.03 -17.07 3.94
C PRO A 322 8.94 -16.52 4.87
N ASN A 323 8.15 -17.43 5.43
CA ASN A 323 7.05 -17.05 6.30
C ASN A 323 7.53 -16.75 7.72
N PHE A 324 7.45 -15.49 8.14
CA PHE A 324 7.84 -15.09 9.49
C PHE A 324 6.89 -15.61 10.58
N LEU A 325 5.68 -16.06 10.22
CA LEU A 325 4.72 -16.69 11.14
C LEU A 325 4.97 -18.20 11.33
N ARG A 326 5.96 -18.77 10.62
CA ARG A 326 6.17 -20.21 10.56
C ARG A 326 6.35 -20.81 11.95
N GLY A 327 5.54 -21.84 12.24
CA GLY A 327 5.59 -22.58 13.49
C GLY A 327 4.76 -21.98 14.62
N LEU A 328 4.34 -20.71 14.53
CA LEU A 328 3.44 -20.13 15.54
C LEU A 328 2.13 -20.92 15.61
N GLN A 329 1.66 -21.18 16.83
CA GLN A 329 0.44 -21.93 17.06
C GLN A 329 -0.72 -20.97 17.37
N PHE A 330 -1.96 -21.40 17.14
CA PHE A 330 -3.13 -20.61 17.52
C PHE A 330 -3.61 -21.02 18.90
N TYR A 331 -3.97 -20.04 19.74
CA TYR A 331 -4.70 -20.32 20.96
C TYR A 331 -6.06 -20.94 20.65
N LYS A 332 -6.59 -21.79 21.54
CA LYS A 332 -7.82 -22.57 21.30
C LYS A 332 -9.03 -21.74 20.86
N ASP A 333 -9.14 -20.49 21.33
CA ASP A 333 -10.28 -19.61 21.10
C ASP A 333 -9.96 -18.44 20.14
N TYR A 334 -8.90 -18.57 19.32
CA TYR A 334 -8.44 -17.51 18.42
C TYR A 334 -9.56 -16.94 17.51
N TYR A 335 -10.50 -17.79 17.09
CA TYR A 335 -11.61 -17.43 16.21
C TYR A 335 -12.64 -16.49 16.87
N GLN A 336 -12.65 -16.41 18.21
CA GLN A 336 -13.49 -15.48 18.98
C GLN A 336 -12.81 -14.13 19.19
N HIS A 337 -11.50 -14.03 18.92
CA HIS A 337 -10.78 -12.78 19.13
C HIS A 337 -11.24 -11.71 18.13
N GLU A 338 -11.57 -10.53 18.64
CA GLU A 338 -12.19 -9.44 17.87
C GLU A 338 -11.38 -9.06 16.63
N THR A 339 -10.06 -8.89 16.77
CA THR A 339 -9.16 -8.57 15.63
C THR A 339 -9.10 -9.67 14.59
N PHE A 340 -9.04 -10.95 15.00
CA PHE A 340 -9.04 -12.06 14.05
C PHE A 340 -10.35 -12.11 13.28
N PHE A 341 -11.46 -12.01 14.02
CA PHE A 341 -12.81 -12.03 13.47
C PHE A 341 -13.03 -10.89 12.48
N MET A 342 -12.55 -9.69 12.78
CA MET A 342 -12.65 -8.51 11.91
C MET A 342 -11.96 -8.70 10.56
N TRP A 343 -10.87 -9.47 10.52
CA TRP A 343 -10.07 -9.69 9.31
C TRP A 343 -10.26 -11.08 8.69
N ARG A 344 -11.30 -11.83 9.11
CA ARG A 344 -11.56 -13.17 8.56
C ARG A 344 -11.88 -13.06 7.06
N GLY A 345 -11.10 -13.74 6.24
CA GLY A 345 -11.19 -13.65 4.79
C GLY A 345 -12.00 -14.78 4.15
N SER A 346 -12.11 -15.93 4.83
CA SER A 346 -12.71 -17.15 4.24
C SER A 346 -13.20 -18.13 5.29
N ASN A 347 -14.00 -19.11 4.87
CA ASN A 347 -14.41 -20.24 5.72
C ASN A 347 -13.23 -21.09 6.21
N LEU A 348 -12.07 -21.01 5.54
CA LEU A 348 -10.85 -21.70 5.99
C LEU A 348 -10.34 -21.18 7.32
N ASP A 349 -10.71 -19.96 7.71
CA ASP A 349 -10.24 -19.33 8.94
C ASP A 349 -10.78 -20.02 10.20
N GLN A 350 -11.82 -20.84 10.06
CA GLN A 350 -12.37 -21.69 11.12
C GLN A 350 -11.41 -22.83 11.53
N TYR A 351 -10.43 -23.14 10.69
CA TYR A 351 -9.56 -24.29 10.87
C TYR A 351 -8.10 -23.83 10.97
N SER A 352 -7.52 -23.90 12.17
CA SER A 352 -6.15 -23.44 12.44
C SER A 352 -5.09 -24.14 11.58
N ASN A 353 -5.34 -25.39 11.18
CA ASN A 353 -4.46 -26.16 10.32
C ASN A 353 -4.42 -25.67 8.86
N HIS A 354 -5.33 -24.77 8.48
CA HIS A 354 -5.37 -24.14 7.17
C HIS A 354 -4.89 -22.68 7.19
N LEU A 355 -4.43 -22.17 8.33
CA LEU A 355 -3.93 -20.81 8.47
C LEU A 355 -2.44 -20.69 8.12
N THR A 356 -2.00 -19.46 7.89
CA THR A 356 -0.69 -19.14 7.32
C THR A 356 0.47 -19.56 8.20
N SER A 357 0.31 -19.68 9.53
CA SER A 357 1.44 -20.03 10.42
C SER A 357 2.05 -21.42 10.19
N LEU A 358 1.35 -22.31 9.49
CA LEU A 358 1.84 -23.65 9.13
C LEU A 358 2.52 -23.71 7.76
N GLU A 359 2.35 -22.67 6.93
CA GLU A 359 2.98 -22.59 5.62
C GLU A 359 4.48 -22.27 5.77
N LYS A 360 5.31 -22.81 4.87
CA LYS A 360 6.76 -22.50 4.88
C LYS A 360 7.04 -21.10 4.33
N GLU A 361 6.23 -20.69 3.37
CA GLU A 361 6.44 -19.49 2.56
C GLU A 361 5.11 -18.73 2.44
N LEU A 362 5.23 -17.40 2.29
CA LEU A 362 4.16 -16.51 1.90
C LEU A 362 4.14 -16.39 0.39
N CYS A 363 2.97 -16.33 -0.21
CA CYS A 363 2.79 -15.99 -1.62
C CYS A 363 2.14 -14.61 -1.69
N LEU A 364 2.96 -13.58 -1.90
CA LEU A 364 2.49 -12.19 -1.91
C LEU A 364 2.14 -11.73 -3.33
N VAL A 365 0.98 -11.11 -3.46
CA VAL A 365 0.44 -10.60 -4.73
C VAL A 365 -0.04 -9.16 -4.58
N ASP A 366 -0.22 -8.45 -5.69
CA ASP A 366 -0.80 -7.11 -5.70
C ASP A 366 -2.23 -7.12 -5.14
N ALA A 367 -2.56 -6.11 -4.32
CA ALA A 367 -3.92 -5.87 -3.87
C ALA A 367 -4.90 -5.71 -5.06
N GLY A 368 -4.43 -5.13 -6.16
CA GLY A 368 -5.19 -4.91 -7.39
C GLY A 368 -5.78 -6.16 -8.04
N TYR A 369 -5.31 -7.36 -7.68
CA TYR A 369 -5.91 -8.62 -8.12
C TYR A 369 -7.28 -8.91 -7.54
N PHE A 370 -7.57 -8.39 -6.34
CA PHE A 370 -8.79 -8.70 -5.60
C PHE A 370 -9.63 -7.45 -5.41
N ILE A 371 -9.13 -6.50 -4.63
CA ILE A 371 -9.78 -5.21 -4.38
C ILE A 371 -8.69 -4.16 -4.60
N ASN A 372 -8.86 -3.35 -5.64
CA ASN A 372 -7.88 -2.34 -6.02
C ASN A 372 -7.87 -1.16 -5.03
N THR A 373 -7.37 -1.39 -3.81
CA THR A 373 -7.39 -0.42 -2.70
C THR A 373 -6.21 -0.61 -1.77
N SER A 374 -5.78 0.46 -1.12
CA SER A 374 -4.84 0.45 0.00
C SER A 374 -5.50 0.80 1.35
N CYS A 375 -6.84 0.79 1.41
CA CYS A 375 -7.61 1.12 2.62
C CYS A 375 -7.36 0.24 3.86
N PRO A 376 -7.23 -1.10 3.77
CA PRO A 376 -7.33 -1.98 4.93
C PRO A 376 -6.41 -1.62 6.11
N PRO A 377 -5.12 -1.27 5.91
CA PRO A 377 -4.29 -0.75 7.01
C PRO A 377 -4.90 0.43 7.77
N LEU A 378 -5.59 1.35 7.09
CA LEU A 378 -6.21 2.53 7.70
C LEU A 378 -7.41 2.18 8.60
N LEU A 379 -8.04 1.03 8.37
CA LEU A 379 -9.21 0.57 9.13
C LEU A 379 -8.83 -0.23 10.38
N ARG A 380 -7.53 -0.35 10.70
CA ARG A 380 -7.08 -0.80 12.02
C ARG A 380 -7.63 0.14 13.09
N LYS A 381 -8.33 -0.42 14.09
CA LYS A 381 -8.98 0.34 15.17
C LYS A 381 -7.98 1.23 15.92
N GLU A 382 -6.74 0.78 16.01
CA GLU A 382 -5.68 1.45 16.75
C GLU A 382 -5.18 2.72 16.05
N ARG A 383 -5.37 2.86 14.72
CA ARG A 383 -5.01 4.07 13.97
C ARG A 383 -6.03 5.20 14.10
N LYS A 384 -7.28 4.88 14.46
CA LYS A 384 -8.37 5.85 14.73
C LYS A 384 -8.49 6.92 13.64
N VAL A 385 -8.47 6.50 12.36
CA VAL A 385 -8.57 7.39 11.21
C VAL A 385 -9.96 8.03 11.17
N ASP A 386 -10.03 9.37 11.14
CA ASP A 386 -11.30 10.11 11.11
C ASP A 386 -11.69 10.52 9.69
N VAL A 387 -10.70 10.80 8.83
CA VAL A 387 -10.92 11.23 7.44
C VAL A 387 -10.03 10.44 6.49
N ILE A 388 -10.62 9.91 5.41
CA ILE A 388 -9.90 9.27 4.31
C ILE A 388 -10.13 10.09 3.04
N ILE A 389 -9.05 10.67 2.50
CA ILE A 389 -9.02 11.25 1.17
C ILE A 389 -8.60 10.14 0.20
N SER A 390 -9.56 9.59 -0.52
CA SER A 390 -9.42 8.43 -1.40
C SER A 390 -9.20 8.86 -2.85
N PHE A 391 -8.02 8.63 -3.41
CA PHE A 391 -7.73 8.83 -4.83
C PHE A 391 -7.84 7.51 -5.60
N ASP A 392 -8.79 7.43 -6.53
CA ASP A 392 -9.07 6.23 -7.33
C ASP A 392 -8.70 6.44 -8.80
N TYR A 393 -7.85 5.55 -9.31
CA TYR A 393 -7.33 5.58 -10.67
C TYR A 393 -7.91 4.49 -11.57
N ASN A 394 -9.01 3.83 -11.17
CA ASN A 394 -9.79 2.99 -12.05
C ASN A 394 -10.39 3.84 -13.19
N LEU A 395 -10.50 3.24 -14.37
CA LEU A 395 -11.05 3.88 -15.56
C LEU A 395 -12.37 3.23 -15.95
N LEU A 396 -13.12 3.92 -16.81
CA LEU A 396 -14.31 3.39 -17.48
C LEU A 396 -15.39 2.91 -16.49
N GLU A 397 -15.97 1.75 -16.76
CA GLU A 397 -17.09 1.16 -16.00
C GLU A 397 -16.70 0.82 -14.56
N ASN A 398 -15.41 0.61 -14.29
CA ASN A 398 -14.91 0.17 -12.99
C ASN A 398 -14.53 1.34 -12.06
N ARG A 399 -14.90 2.58 -12.40
CA ARG A 399 -14.41 3.80 -11.73
C ARG A 399 -14.72 3.87 -10.24
N PHE A 400 -15.77 3.18 -9.80
CA PHE A 400 -16.21 3.12 -8.42
C PHE A 400 -16.06 1.73 -7.79
N ASP A 401 -15.51 0.76 -8.53
CA ASP A 401 -15.41 -0.62 -8.07
C ASP A 401 -14.61 -0.72 -6.78
N SER A 402 -13.50 0.02 -6.67
CA SER A 402 -12.65 -0.05 -5.48
C SER A 402 -13.40 0.35 -4.21
N ILE A 403 -14.13 1.48 -4.27
CA ILE A 403 -14.82 2.05 -3.12
C ILE A 403 -16.07 1.23 -2.77
N GLN A 404 -16.79 0.72 -3.78
CA GLN A 404 -17.93 -0.17 -3.56
C GLN A 404 -17.51 -1.52 -2.98
N GLN A 405 -16.43 -2.12 -3.50
CA GLN A 405 -15.91 -3.40 -3.02
C GLN A 405 -15.35 -3.30 -1.60
N ILE A 406 -14.61 -2.24 -1.26
CA ILE A 406 -14.16 -2.05 0.13
C ILE A 406 -15.34 -1.77 1.06
N GLY A 407 -16.33 -0.98 0.65
CA GLY A 407 -17.54 -0.74 1.44
C GLY A 407 -18.31 -2.04 1.72
N LYS A 408 -18.46 -2.90 0.71
CA LYS A 408 -19.03 -4.24 0.87
C LYS A 408 -18.20 -5.11 1.81
N HIS A 409 -16.88 -5.17 1.60
CA HIS A 409 -15.97 -5.92 2.46
C HIS A 409 -16.09 -5.50 3.93
N CYS A 410 -16.13 -4.19 4.21
CA CYS A 410 -16.28 -3.68 5.57
C CYS A 410 -17.64 -4.04 6.16
N SER A 411 -18.72 -3.94 5.37
CA SER A 411 -20.06 -4.34 5.81
C SER A 411 -20.15 -5.83 6.16
N ASP A 412 -19.56 -6.69 5.33
CA ASP A 412 -19.57 -8.15 5.55
C ASP A 412 -18.77 -8.55 6.81
N GLN A 413 -17.76 -7.76 7.18
CA GLN A 413 -16.89 -7.99 8.33
C GLN A 413 -17.28 -7.22 9.60
N GLY A 414 -18.29 -6.36 9.53
CA GLY A 414 -18.66 -5.47 10.65
C GLY A 414 -17.60 -4.41 10.97
N ILE A 415 -16.75 -4.06 10.01
CA ILE A 415 -15.78 -2.97 10.13
C ILE A 415 -16.53 -1.64 9.95
N PRO A 416 -16.41 -0.66 10.86
CA PRO A 416 -17.00 0.66 10.69
C PRO A 416 -16.50 1.34 9.41
N PHE A 417 -17.39 1.47 8.42
CA PHE A 417 -17.13 2.16 7.17
C PHE A 417 -18.45 2.73 6.63
N PRO A 418 -18.45 3.94 6.04
CA PRO A 418 -19.69 4.54 5.59
C PRO A 418 -20.26 3.80 4.38
N LYS A 419 -21.59 3.74 4.28
CA LYS A 419 -22.26 3.08 3.15
C LYS A 419 -22.04 3.88 1.87
N VAL A 420 -21.55 3.20 0.84
CA VAL A 420 -21.32 3.78 -0.47
C VAL A 420 -22.62 3.72 -1.28
N LEU A 421 -23.30 4.87 -1.39
CA LEU A 421 -24.53 5.01 -2.15
C LEU A 421 -24.25 5.86 -3.39
N LEU A 422 -24.27 5.23 -4.57
CA LEU A 422 -24.10 5.89 -5.86
C LEU A 422 -25.41 5.81 -6.64
N THR A 423 -25.85 6.94 -7.18
CA THR A 423 -27.01 7.01 -8.08
C THR A 423 -26.60 6.60 -9.51
N GLU A 424 -27.58 6.32 -10.37
CA GLU A 424 -27.29 6.10 -11.80
C GLU A 424 -26.71 7.37 -12.46
N GLU A 425 -27.14 8.55 -12.01
CA GLU A 425 -26.57 9.83 -12.44
C GLU A 425 -25.08 9.94 -12.10
N ASP A 426 -24.66 9.49 -10.91
CA ASP A 426 -23.24 9.51 -10.50
C ASP A 426 -22.38 8.57 -11.36
N LYS A 427 -22.96 7.48 -11.89
CA LYS A 427 -22.27 6.56 -12.80
C LYS A 427 -22.16 7.12 -14.21
N GLU A 428 -23.23 7.72 -14.72
CA GLU A 428 -23.27 8.32 -16.06
C GLU A 428 -22.45 9.60 -16.14
N ASN A 429 -22.53 10.46 -15.12
CA ASN A 429 -21.92 11.79 -15.07
C ASN A 429 -21.06 11.96 -13.81
N PRO A 430 -19.91 11.27 -13.73
CA PRO A 430 -19.15 11.24 -12.51
C PRO A 430 -18.47 12.58 -12.20
N LYS A 431 -18.68 13.06 -10.98
CA LYS A 431 -18.09 14.28 -10.41
C LYS A 431 -16.66 14.05 -9.93
N GLU A 432 -15.95 15.14 -9.69
CA GLU A 432 -14.55 15.14 -9.26
C GLU A 432 -14.37 14.65 -7.82
N CYS A 433 -15.38 14.79 -6.96
CA CYS A 433 -15.32 14.40 -5.55
C CYS A 433 -16.69 13.98 -5.02
N TYR A 434 -16.69 12.98 -4.13
CA TYR A 434 -17.86 12.46 -3.45
C TYR A 434 -17.61 12.42 -1.93
N LEU A 435 -18.50 13.03 -1.16
CA LEU A 435 -18.52 12.90 0.30
C LEU A 435 -19.35 11.67 0.67
N ILE A 436 -18.71 10.70 1.33
CA ILE A 436 -19.33 9.46 1.80
C ILE A 436 -19.16 9.42 3.32
N GLU A 437 -20.26 9.56 4.05
CA GLU A 437 -20.24 9.62 5.51
C GLU A 437 -21.39 8.80 6.13
N ASP A 438 -21.12 8.24 7.31
CA ASP A 438 -22.15 7.72 8.19
C ASP A 438 -22.28 8.67 9.39
N LYS A 439 -23.36 9.46 9.41
CA LYS A 439 -23.63 10.40 10.53
C LYS A 439 -24.10 9.69 11.80
N ARG A 440 -24.57 8.45 11.69
CA ARG A 440 -25.10 7.67 12.82
C ARG A 440 -24.01 6.90 13.53
N ASN A 441 -22.93 6.56 12.82
CA ASN A 441 -21.78 5.85 13.37
C ASN A 441 -20.55 6.76 13.39
N PRO A 442 -20.24 7.42 14.52
CA PRO A 442 -19.06 8.29 14.62
C PRO A 442 -17.74 7.52 14.47
N GLU A 443 -17.71 6.21 14.73
CA GLU A 443 -16.52 5.35 14.57
C GLU A 443 -16.18 5.08 13.09
N ALA A 444 -17.11 5.29 12.16
CA ALA A 444 -16.82 5.20 10.74
C ALA A 444 -16.11 6.47 10.25
N PRO A 445 -15.01 6.34 9.48
CA PRO A 445 -14.32 7.50 8.92
C PRO A 445 -15.22 8.24 7.93
N ILE A 446 -15.01 9.56 7.81
CA ILE A 446 -15.55 10.34 6.69
C ILE A 446 -14.67 10.10 5.47
N VAL A 447 -15.25 9.74 4.33
CA VAL A 447 -14.49 9.46 3.11
C VAL A 447 -14.77 10.53 2.06
N LEU A 448 -13.72 11.20 1.59
CA LEU A 448 -13.74 12.03 0.39
C LEU A 448 -13.15 11.22 -0.76
N HIS A 449 -14.01 10.74 -1.65
CA HIS A 449 -13.61 9.89 -2.77
C HIS A 449 -13.47 10.70 -4.05
N PHE A 450 -12.27 10.66 -4.63
CA PHE A 450 -11.87 11.34 -5.86
C PHE A 450 -11.62 10.29 -6.95
N PRO A 451 -12.62 10.00 -7.80
CA PRO A 451 -12.40 9.18 -8.97
C PRO A 451 -11.63 9.95 -10.05
N LEU A 452 -10.83 9.24 -10.84
CA LEU A 452 -10.14 9.84 -11.97
C LEU A 452 -11.14 10.16 -13.10
N VAL A 453 -11.61 11.40 -13.11
CA VAL A 453 -12.58 11.93 -14.08
C VAL A 453 -12.02 13.17 -14.75
N ASN A 454 -12.41 13.37 -16.00
CA ASN A 454 -12.23 14.64 -16.70
C ASN A 454 -13.61 15.25 -16.91
N ASN A 455 -14.12 15.95 -15.89
CA ASN A 455 -15.42 16.60 -15.88
C ASN A 455 -15.25 18.11 -16.15
N SER A 456 -15.32 18.97 -15.12
CA SER A 456 -15.21 20.43 -15.31
C SER A 456 -13.83 20.88 -15.80
N PHE A 457 -12.78 20.08 -15.62
CA PHE A 457 -11.44 20.38 -16.15
C PHE A 457 -11.42 20.56 -17.67
N ARG A 458 -12.39 20.03 -18.43
CA ARG A 458 -12.51 20.29 -19.87
C ARG A 458 -12.70 21.77 -20.18
N GLU A 459 -13.45 22.45 -19.33
CA GLU A 459 -13.86 23.84 -19.52
C GLU A 459 -13.02 24.82 -18.69
N TYR A 460 -12.50 24.41 -17.53
CA TYR A 460 -11.86 25.30 -16.54
C TYR A 460 -10.40 24.96 -16.28
N LYS A 461 -9.50 25.92 -16.50
CA LYS A 461 -8.04 25.70 -16.36
C LYS A 461 -7.55 25.80 -14.92
N LYS A 462 -8.32 26.49 -14.09
CA LYS A 462 -8.20 26.62 -12.64
C LYS A 462 -9.61 26.74 -12.07
N PRO A 463 -9.85 26.42 -10.79
CA PRO A 463 -11.15 26.60 -10.16
C PRO A 463 -11.69 28.02 -10.44
N GLY A 464 -12.90 28.10 -11.02
CA GLY A 464 -13.54 29.36 -11.39
C GLY A 464 -13.00 30.07 -12.65
N VAL A 465 -11.94 29.60 -13.30
CA VAL A 465 -11.32 30.24 -14.47
C VAL A 465 -11.54 29.41 -15.74
N LYS A 466 -12.46 29.86 -16.60
CA LYS A 466 -12.75 29.22 -17.90
C LYS A 466 -11.55 29.30 -18.86
N ARG A 467 -11.41 28.29 -19.71
CA ARG A 467 -10.50 28.28 -20.86
C ARG A 467 -11.00 29.21 -21.95
N THR A 468 -10.05 29.79 -22.68
CA THR A 468 -10.35 30.44 -23.96
C THR A 468 -10.52 29.38 -25.05
N SER A 469 -11.11 29.73 -26.19
CA SER A 469 -11.25 28.82 -27.34
C SER A 469 -9.92 28.21 -27.80
N ALA A 470 -8.81 28.95 -27.68
CA ALA A 470 -7.47 28.47 -28.01
C ALA A 470 -6.90 27.45 -26.99
N GLU A 471 -7.38 27.47 -25.75
CA GLU A 471 -6.91 26.59 -24.67
C GLU A 471 -7.74 25.30 -24.56
N MET A 472 -8.92 25.22 -25.19
CA MET A 472 -9.87 24.11 -25.05
C MET A 472 -9.25 22.73 -25.31
N ALA A 473 -8.32 22.62 -26.25
CA ALA A 473 -7.61 21.37 -26.54
C ALA A 473 -6.86 20.82 -25.31
N LYS A 474 -6.32 21.70 -24.45
CA LYS A 474 -5.59 21.30 -23.22
C LYS A 474 -6.51 20.77 -22.10
N GLY A 475 -7.83 20.94 -22.24
CA GLY A 475 -8.81 20.34 -21.34
C GLY A 475 -9.26 18.93 -21.78
N GLN A 476 -8.88 18.51 -23.00
CA GLN A 476 -9.26 17.20 -23.52
C GLN A 476 -8.26 16.15 -23.02
N VAL A 477 -8.73 15.31 -22.10
CA VAL A 477 -7.97 14.19 -21.54
C VAL A 477 -8.71 12.90 -21.87
N ASP A 478 -8.09 12.05 -22.68
CA ASP A 478 -8.66 10.78 -23.09
C ASP A 478 -8.45 9.72 -22.00
N LEU A 479 -9.45 9.55 -21.15
CA LEU A 479 -9.46 8.53 -20.09
C LEU A 479 -10.26 7.27 -20.48
N ALA A 480 -10.88 7.24 -21.66
CA ALA A 480 -11.90 6.25 -21.99
C ALA A 480 -11.55 5.40 -23.22
N ASN A 481 -10.87 5.95 -24.22
CA ASN A 481 -10.69 5.21 -25.46
C ASN A 481 -9.67 4.07 -25.32
N LEU A 482 -9.82 3.09 -26.22
CA LEU A 482 -8.85 2.00 -26.34
C LEU A 482 -7.45 2.47 -26.79
N THR A 483 -7.33 3.69 -27.30
CA THR A 483 -6.05 4.31 -27.69
C THR A 483 -5.50 5.24 -26.61
N SER A 484 -6.17 5.36 -25.46
CA SER A 484 -5.74 6.24 -24.37
C SER A 484 -4.30 5.92 -23.96
N PRO A 485 -3.43 6.95 -23.82
CA PRO A 485 -2.08 6.76 -23.33
C PRO A 485 -2.07 6.30 -21.87
N TYR A 486 -3.15 6.51 -21.12
CA TYR A 486 -3.20 6.23 -19.69
C TYR A 486 -3.58 4.79 -19.35
N ARG A 487 -3.54 3.85 -20.30
CA ARG A 487 -3.78 2.43 -20.00
C ARG A 487 -2.79 1.90 -18.98
N THR A 488 -3.24 0.95 -18.15
CA THR A 488 -2.42 0.38 -17.06
C THR A 488 -1.15 -0.30 -17.58
N THR A 489 -1.19 -0.88 -18.79
CA THR A 489 -0.03 -1.53 -19.42
C THR A 489 0.95 -0.55 -20.07
N ASN A 490 0.57 0.72 -20.24
CA ASN A 490 1.45 1.71 -20.84
C ASN A 490 2.38 2.32 -19.77
N LEU A 491 3.68 2.12 -19.95
CA LEU A 491 4.74 2.57 -19.05
C LEU A 491 5.56 3.73 -19.65
N THR A 492 5.16 4.28 -20.80
CA THR A 492 5.83 5.41 -21.46
C THR A 492 4.81 6.47 -21.82
N TYR A 493 4.93 7.65 -21.21
CA TYR A 493 4.10 8.82 -21.51
C TYR A 493 4.94 9.87 -22.21
N THR A 494 4.36 10.61 -23.15
CA THR A 494 5.01 11.85 -23.56
C THR A 494 5.03 12.83 -22.38
N LYS A 495 5.90 13.84 -22.42
CA LYS A 495 5.90 14.90 -21.40
C LYS A 495 4.53 15.57 -21.30
N ASP A 496 3.88 15.78 -22.44
CA ASP A 496 2.56 16.40 -22.54
C ASP A 496 1.46 15.51 -21.95
N ASP A 497 1.48 14.20 -22.19
CA ASP A 497 0.53 13.26 -21.56
C ASP A 497 0.70 13.25 -20.03
N PHE A 498 1.95 13.21 -19.56
CA PHE A 498 2.25 13.27 -18.13
C PHE A 498 1.74 14.58 -17.51
N ASP A 499 2.06 15.73 -18.11
CA ASP A 499 1.62 17.04 -17.63
C ASP A 499 0.10 17.18 -17.69
N THR A 500 -0.55 16.61 -18.71
CA THR A 500 -2.00 16.64 -18.85
C THR A 500 -2.68 15.90 -17.70
N LEU A 501 -2.21 14.68 -17.38
CA LEU A 501 -2.75 13.91 -16.26
C LEU A 501 -2.42 14.54 -14.90
N LEU A 502 -1.21 15.09 -14.75
CA LEU A 502 -0.79 15.84 -13.57
C LEU A 502 -1.72 17.03 -13.32
N ASN A 503 -1.94 17.85 -14.34
CA ASN A 503 -2.77 19.06 -14.26
C ASN A 503 -4.25 18.74 -14.01
N LEU A 504 -4.78 17.67 -14.63
CA LEU A 504 -6.13 17.19 -14.35
C LEU A 504 -6.28 16.81 -12.87
N SER A 505 -5.34 16.02 -12.37
CA SER A 505 -5.35 15.50 -10.99
C SER A 505 -5.17 16.63 -9.97
N ASP A 506 -4.30 17.60 -10.28
CA ASP A 506 -4.10 18.83 -9.50
C ASP A 506 -5.37 19.69 -9.46
N TYR A 507 -6.01 19.89 -10.61
CA TYR A 507 -7.25 20.66 -10.72
C TYR A 507 -8.39 20.01 -9.93
N ASN A 508 -8.63 18.70 -10.09
CA ASN A 508 -9.77 18.03 -9.46
C ASN A 508 -9.77 18.19 -7.93
N VAL A 509 -8.60 18.17 -7.31
CA VAL A 509 -8.46 18.37 -5.85
C VAL A 509 -8.64 19.83 -5.48
N GLN A 510 -7.99 20.76 -6.20
CA GLN A 510 -8.15 22.20 -5.95
C GLN A 510 -9.60 22.68 -6.13
N ASN A 511 -10.32 22.13 -7.11
CA ASN A 511 -11.70 22.48 -7.40
C ASN A 511 -12.66 22.06 -6.27
N ASN A 512 -12.25 21.11 -5.43
CA ASN A 512 -13.02 20.63 -4.29
C ASN A 512 -12.43 21.05 -2.94
N ARG A 513 -11.61 22.13 -2.92
CA ARG A 513 -10.98 22.65 -1.70
C ARG A 513 -11.96 22.85 -0.56
N GLU A 514 -13.07 23.54 -0.81
CA GLU A 514 -14.05 23.88 0.23
C GLU A 514 -14.68 22.63 0.87
N LEU A 515 -14.95 21.59 0.07
CA LEU A 515 -15.46 20.33 0.57
C LEU A 515 -14.43 19.60 1.45
N ILE A 516 -13.14 19.67 1.10
CA ILE A 516 -12.06 19.15 1.93
C ILE A 516 -12.01 19.90 3.27
N LEU A 517 -12.05 21.24 3.25
CA LEU A 517 -12.03 22.04 4.47
C LEU A 517 -13.23 21.77 5.38
N GLN A 518 -14.43 21.71 4.82
CA GLN A 518 -15.65 21.40 5.56
C GLN A 518 -15.58 20.01 6.21
N THR A 519 -15.01 19.04 5.51
CA THR A 519 -14.82 17.68 6.04
C THR A 519 -13.85 17.67 7.21
N LEU A 520 -12.74 18.39 7.12
CA LEU A 520 -11.76 18.51 8.20
C LEU A 520 -12.37 19.20 9.44
N LEU A 521 -13.16 20.26 9.24
CA LEU A 521 -13.94 20.90 10.31
C LEU A 521 -14.90 19.91 10.98
N THR A 522 -15.66 19.16 10.18
CA THR A 522 -16.60 18.15 10.69
C THR A 522 -15.87 17.08 11.51
N ALA A 523 -14.68 16.64 11.09
CA ALA A 523 -13.89 15.67 11.83
C ALA A 523 -13.40 16.22 13.19
N ILE A 524 -12.96 17.49 13.24
CA ILE A 524 -12.62 18.18 14.49
C ILE A 524 -13.84 18.25 15.42
N GLU A 525 -15.01 18.63 14.89
CA GLU A 525 -16.25 18.69 15.66
C GLU A 525 -16.65 17.32 16.23
N ARG A 526 -16.55 16.24 15.44
CA ARG A 526 -16.78 14.86 15.91
C ARG A 526 -15.86 14.51 17.07
N ARG A 527 -14.56 14.87 16.99
CA ARG A 527 -13.60 14.62 18.07
C ARG A 527 -13.90 15.44 19.32
N LYS A 528 -14.24 16.72 19.19
CA LYS A 528 -14.65 17.57 20.32
C LYS A 528 -15.93 17.07 21.00
N ALA A 529 -16.86 16.51 20.22
CA ALA A 529 -18.09 15.94 20.76
C ALA A 529 -17.85 14.66 21.58
N ARG A 530 -16.88 13.82 21.20
CA ARG A 530 -16.50 12.60 21.97
C ARG A 530 -15.88 12.88 23.34
N LYS A 531 -15.38 14.10 23.55
CA LYS A 531 -14.74 14.53 24.81
C LYS A 531 -15.75 15.01 25.86
N LYS A 532 -16.92 15.48 25.40
CA LYS A 532 -18.04 15.87 26.27
C LYS A 532 -18.82 14.65 26.69
#